data_AF-A0A803JWH6-F1
#
_entry.id   AF-A0A803JWH6-F1
#
_cell.length_a   1.000
_cell.length_b   1.000
_cell.length_c   1.000
_cell.angle_alpha   90.00
_cell.angle_beta   90.00
_cell.angle_gamma   90.00
#
_symmetry.space_group_name_H-M   'P 1'
#
loop_
_entity.id
_entity.type
_entity.pdbx_description
1 polymer ?
#
loop_
_entity_poly.entity_id
_entity_poly.type
_entity_poly.pdbx_seq_one_letter_code
_entity_poly.pdbx_strand_id
1 'polypeptide(L)'
;MQSESPLCVWEVDFPSVVKRKCLLIEQSGDLRDLLGSYVTPDGNGPLVLLSQGYKLLGVDLTEVSSLDAALNLAGLSWDCPTLVLGEVALCYMDPARSTALIGWAAERFRDSRFVLYEQSCPSDPFGRVMTSHFASLNSPLLSLSEFPHIQDQEQRFLHKGWKTCRALDMNEFCASCVPLPEVQRIHNLEPFDEFEELHLKCSHYFILVASQGFLAEHPCLCPVPERCTEFEMGPRPVPSGSLAAVPFPVPVTGLRRFGHRSCHMASHGVVTTGGFGEKDGRHQRLMDLHVLLRGGDGWDQEQTMEGWGKTAETDFEANAPNAPTNLPPTLMGTSST
;
A
#
# COMPACT_ATOMS: atom_id res chain seq x y z
N MET A 1 41.42 -7.16 -16.23
CA MET A 1 40.18 -6.37 -16.21
C MET A 1 39.06 -7.30 -16.60
N GLN A 2 38.32 -7.85 -15.63
CA GLN A 2 37.05 -8.50 -15.94
C GLN A 2 36.12 -7.37 -16.40
N SER A 3 35.66 -7.40 -17.65
CA SER A 3 34.63 -6.47 -18.09
C SER A 3 33.40 -6.78 -17.24
N GLU A 4 32.90 -5.81 -16.49
CA GLU A 4 31.58 -5.93 -15.86
C GLU A 4 30.58 -6.28 -16.96
N SER A 5 29.90 -7.42 -16.82
CA SER A 5 28.79 -7.73 -17.70
C SER A 5 27.73 -6.64 -17.51
N PRO A 6 27.32 -5.93 -18.57
CA PRO A 6 26.37 -4.84 -18.45
C PRO A 6 25.03 -5.35 -17.90
N LEU A 7 24.38 -4.53 -17.08
CA LEU A 7 23.01 -4.79 -16.62
C LEU A 7 22.09 -5.05 -17.82
N CYS A 8 21.29 -6.11 -17.74
CA CYS A 8 20.31 -6.47 -18.75
C CYS A 8 18.96 -6.69 -18.05
N VAL A 9 17.94 -5.96 -18.49
CA VAL A 9 16.58 -6.03 -17.95
C VAL A 9 15.75 -7.00 -18.79
N TRP A 10 15.05 -7.90 -18.11
CA TRP A 10 14.18 -8.88 -18.71
C TRP A 10 12.78 -8.69 -18.17
N GLU A 11 11.85 -8.36 -19.06
CA GLU A 11 10.44 -8.23 -18.71
C GLU A 11 9.63 -9.36 -19.33
N VAL A 12 8.74 -9.93 -18.52
CA VAL A 12 7.85 -11.02 -18.92
C VAL A 12 6.43 -10.65 -18.49
N ASP A 13 5.50 -10.71 -19.44
CA ASP A 13 4.07 -10.54 -19.19
C ASP A 13 3.29 -11.37 -20.20
N PHE A 14 1.97 -11.40 -20.12
CA PHE A 14 1.12 -12.05 -21.10
C PHE A 14 1.42 -11.54 -22.53
N PRO A 15 1.34 -12.42 -23.56
CA PRO A 15 1.61 -12.05 -24.94
C PRO A 15 0.86 -10.81 -25.44
N SER A 16 -0.39 -10.60 -25.01
CA SER A 16 -1.18 -9.43 -25.40
C SER A 16 -0.64 -8.13 -24.78
N VAL A 17 -0.20 -8.17 -23.53
CA VAL A 17 0.33 -7.01 -22.78
C VAL A 17 1.66 -6.58 -23.39
N VAL A 18 2.58 -7.51 -23.59
CA VAL A 18 3.90 -7.18 -24.15
C VAL A 18 3.83 -6.74 -25.62
N LYS A 19 2.89 -7.27 -26.42
CA LYS A 19 2.67 -6.81 -27.79
C LYS A 19 2.22 -5.35 -27.80
N ARG A 20 1.28 -4.99 -26.91
CA ARG A 20 0.85 -3.60 -26.74
C ARG A 20 1.99 -2.70 -26.25
N LYS A 21 2.79 -3.16 -25.29
CA LYS A 21 3.95 -2.42 -24.78
C LYS A 21 4.99 -2.18 -25.87
N CYS A 22 5.28 -3.18 -26.70
CA CYS A 22 6.18 -3.05 -27.85
C CYS A 22 5.71 -1.96 -28.81
N LEU A 23 4.42 -1.94 -29.17
CA LEU A 23 3.86 -0.89 -30.04
C LEU A 23 4.04 0.51 -29.44
N LEU A 24 3.85 0.68 -28.12
CA LEU A 24 4.05 1.96 -27.44
C LEU A 24 5.52 2.39 -27.43
N ILE A 25 6.44 1.43 -27.24
CA ILE A 25 7.89 1.67 -27.34
C ILE A 25 8.24 2.15 -28.75
N GLU A 26 7.76 1.46 -29.79
CA GLU A 26 8.04 1.81 -31.19
C GLU A 26 7.50 3.19 -31.58
N GLN A 27 6.39 3.62 -30.97
CA GLN A 27 5.77 4.92 -31.21
C GLN A 27 6.44 6.07 -30.45
N SER A 28 7.32 5.78 -29.49
CA SER A 28 8.02 6.79 -28.70
C SER A 28 9.44 7.02 -29.22
N GLY A 29 9.83 8.27 -29.45
CA GLY A 29 11.22 8.63 -29.78
C GLY A 29 12.15 8.33 -28.62
N ASP A 30 11.85 8.89 -27.45
CA ASP A 30 12.67 8.79 -26.24
C ASP A 30 12.93 7.33 -25.82
N LEU A 31 11.91 6.46 -25.90
CA LEU A 31 12.08 5.05 -25.51
C LEU A 31 12.94 4.28 -26.51
N ARG A 32 12.83 4.57 -27.81
CA ARG A 32 13.70 3.94 -28.82
C ARG A 32 15.14 4.41 -28.68
N ASP A 33 15.34 5.69 -28.38
CA ASP A 33 16.68 6.25 -28.17
C ASP A 33 17.37 5.60 -26.96
N LEU A 34 16.62 5.29 -25.88
CA LEU A 34 17.12 4.54 -24.73
C LEU A 34 17.50 3.09 -25.07
N LEU A 35 16.75 2.43 -25.97
CA LEU A 35 17.03 1.04 -26.39
C LEU A 35 18.22 0.94 -27.34
N GLY A 36 18.52 2.01 -28.08
CA GLY A 36 19.51 1.99 -29.15
C GLY A 36 19.11 1.02 -30.26
N SER A 37 20.01 0.10 -30.63
CA SER A 37 19.71 -0.92 -31.64
C SER A 37 18.87 -2.04 -31.04
N TYR A 38 17.70 -2.30 -31.63
CA TYR A 38 16.80 -3.39 -31.23
C TYR A 38 16.20 -4.13 -32.42
N VAL A 39 15.69 -5.33 -32.17
CA VAL A 39 14.98 -6.19 -33.13
C VAL A 39 13.64 -6.60 -32.54
N THR A 40 12.61 -6.65 -33.38
CA THR A 40 11.28 -7.18 -33.07
C THR A 40 11.03 -8.43 -33.93
N PRO A 41 11.16 -9.65 -33.37
CA PRO A 41 10.96 -10.89 -34.13
C PRO A 41 9.53 -11.02 -34.69
N ASP A 42 9.37 -11.85 -35.71
CA ASP A 42 8.14 -12.01 -36.51
C ASP A 42 6.96 -12.65 -35.73
N GLY A 43 6.42 -11.94 -34.73
CA GLY A 43 5.07 -12.04 -34.14
C GLY A 43 4.59 -13.35 -33.49
N ASN A 44 5.26 -14.46 -33.75
CA ASN A 44 4.82 -15.83 -33.47
C ASN A 44 5.60 -16.51 -32.33
N GLY A 45 6.70 -15.90 -31.88
CA GLY A 45 7.51 -16.40 -30.78
C GLY A 45 7.22 -15.69 -29.45
N PRO A 46 7.74 -16.22 -28.33
CA PRO A 46 7.64 -15.57 -27.03
C PRO A 46 8.51 -14.32 -26.93
N LEU A 47 9.55 -14.17 -27.76
CA LEU A 47 10.40 -12.99 -27.78
C LEU A 47 9.76 -11.90 -28.64
N VAL A 48 9.44 -10.75 -28.04
CA VAL A 48 8.72 -9.65 -28.70
C VAL A 48 9.65 -8.49 -29.05
N LEU A 49 10.61 -8.18 -28.18
CA LEU A 49 11.62 -7.15 -28.43
C LEU A 49 12.96 -7.57 -27.81
N LEU A 50 14.03 -7.39 -28.57
CA LEU A 50 15.40 -7.71 -28.19
C LEU A 50 16.32 -6.50 -28.44
N SER A 51 16.90 -5.96 -27.39
CA SER A 51 18.01 -5.00 -27.44
C SER A 51 19.19 -5.51 -26.61
N GLN A 52 20.29 -4.75 -26.56
CA GLN A 52 21.46 -5.13 -25.75
C GLN A 52 21.16 -5.14 -24.24
N GLY A 53 20.45 -4.12 -23.74
CA GLY A 53 20.19 -3.92 -22.31
C GLY A 53 18.77 -4.27 -21.86
N TYR A 54 17.86 -4.60 -22.79
CA TYR A 54 16.45 -4.83 -22.49
C TYR A 54 15.83 -5.87 -23.41
N LYS A 55 15.08 -6.81 -22.82
CA LYS A 55 14.39 -7.90 -23.52
C LYS A 55 12.96 -8.01 -23.01
N LEU A 56 12.01 -8.12 -23.93
CA LEU A 56 10.59 -8.20 -23.64
C LEU A 56 10.01 -9.51 -24.17
N LEU A 57 9.43 -10.32 -23.29
CA LEU A 57 8.91 -11.64 -23.60
C LEU A 57 7.43 -11.78 -23.25
N GLY A 58 6.66 -12.35 -24.17
CA GLY A 58 5.25 -12.69 -24.01
C GLY A 58 5.07 -14.13 -23.59
N VAL A 59 4.92 -14.37 -22.29
CA VAL A 59 4.77 -15.71 -21.71
C VAL A 59 3.76 -15.68 -20.57
N ASP A 60 2.89 -16.69 -20.52
CA ASP A 60 2.06 -16.94 -19.34
C ASP A 60 2.93 -17.51 -18.22
N LEU A 61 3.09 -16.76 -17.12
CA LEU A 61 3.90 -17.14 -15.97
C LEU A 61 3.37 -18.37 -15.22
N THR A 62 2.12 -18.79 -15.46
CA THR A 62 1.58 -20.04 -14.91
C THR A 62 2.16 -21.29 -15.59
N GLU A 63 2.77 -21.12 -16.78
CA GLU A 63 3.37 -22.17 -17.59
C GLU A 63 4.91 -22.08 -17.56
N VAL A 64 5.47 -22.45 -16.41
CA VAL A 64 6.91 -22.38 -16.08
C VAL A 64 7.81 -23.03 -17.14
N SER A 65 7.40 -24.16 -17.75
CA SER A 65 8.17 -24.80 -18.82
C SER A 65 8.30 -23.91 -20.06
N SER A 66 7.24 -23.15 -20.39
CA SER A 66 7.23 -22.19 -21.49
C SER A 66 8.12 -21.00 -21.18
N LEU A 67 8.10 -20.52 -19.93
CA LEU A 67 8.99 -19.47 -19.44
C LEU A 67 10.46 -19.86 -19.56
N ASP A 68 10.81 -21.06 -19.10
CA ASP A 68 12.17 -21.58 -19.19
C ASP A 68 12.66 -21.67 -20.65
N ALA A 69 11.83 -22.22 -21.54
CA ALA A 69 12.15 -22.31 -22.95
C ALA A 69 12.32 -20.93 -23.61
N ALA A 70 11.46 -19.97 -23.28
CA ALA A 70 11.50 -18.62 -23.82
C ALA A 70 12.76 -17.85 -23.37
N LEU A 71 13.13 -17.94 -22.08
CA LEU A 71 14.33 -17.32 -21.55
C LEU A 71 15.61 -17.92 -22.14
N ASN A 72 15.65 -19.24 -22.32
CA ASN A 72 16.75 -19.93 -23.01
C ASN A 72 16.86 -19.48 -24.48
N LEU A 73 15.74 -19.43 -25.20
CA LEU A 73 15.70 -18.98 -26.59
C LEU A 73 16.22 -17.55 -26.75
N ALA A 74 15.89 -16.68 -25.80
CA ALA A 74 16.35 -15.30 -25.77
C ALA A 74 17.79 -15.13 -25.23
N GLY A 75 18.45 -16.22 -24.85
CA GLY A 75 19.86 -16.24 -24.45
C GLY A 75 20.11 -15.73 -23.04
N LEU A 76 19.26 -16.07 -22.07
CA LEU A 76 19.50 -15.78 -20.65
C LEU A 76 20.70 -16.58 -20.15
N SER A 77 21.63 -15.92 -19.47
CA SER A 77 22.72 -16.60 -18.77
C SER A 77 22.31 -16.91 -17.33
N TRP A 78 22.17 -18.19 -17.01
CA TRP A 78 21.75 -18.67 -15.68
C TRP A 78 22.83 -18.52 -14.59
N ASP A 79 24.08 -18.30 -14.99
CA ASP A 79 25.21 -18.12 -14.06
C ASP A 79 25.36 -16.67 -13.59
N CYS A 80 24.60 -15.72 -14.16
CA CYS A 80 24.65 -14.32 -13.74
C CYS A 80 23.87 -14.09 -12.44
N PRO A 81 24.37 -13.24 -11.52
CA PRO A 81 23.59 -12.78 -10.38
C PRO A 81 22.28 -12.16 -10.86
N THR A 82 21.14 -12.67 -10.37
CA THR A 82 19.82 -12.31 -10.91
C THR A 82 18.91 -11.74 -9.84
N LEU A 83 18.30 -10.59 -10.15
CA LEU A 83 17.20 -10.02 -9.38
C LEU A 83 15.87 -10.32 -10.09
N VAL A 84 15.00 -11.07 -9.44
CA VAL A 84 13.63 -11.34 -9.88
C VAL A 84 12.70 -10.39 -9.14
N LEU A 85 11.86 -9.67 -9.88
CA LEU A 85 10.87 -8.73 -9.34
C LEU A 85 9.47 -9.24 -9.63
N GLY A 86 8.65 -9.41 -8.59
CA GLY A 86 7.22 -9.60 -8.68
C GLY A 86 6.51 -8.44 -7.99
N GLU A 87 5.82 -7.60 -8.75
CA GLU A 87 5.10 -6.45 -8.21
C GLU A 87 3.62 -6.62 -8.53
N VAL A 88 2.83 -7.01 -7.52
CA VAL A 88 1.38 -7.27 -7.61
C VAL A 88 1.06 -8.16 -8.82
N ALA A 89 1.69 -9.33 -8.88
CA ALA A 89 1.64 -10.20 -10.07
C ALA A 89 1.26 -11.64 -9.74
N LEU A 90 1.95 -12.27 -8.78
CA LEU A 90 1.72 -13.64 -8.35
C LEU A 90 0.39 -13.77 -7.57
N CYS A 91 -0.06 -12.69 -6.93
CA CYS A 91 -1.30 -12.65 -6.17
C CYS A 91 -2.54 -13.03 -7.01
N TYR A 92 -2.50 -12.79 -8.34
CA TYR A 92 -3.58 -13.13 -9.28
C TYR A 92 -3.50 -14.55 -9.84
N MET A 93 -2.39 -15.26 -9.62
CA MET A 93 -2.19 -16.61 -10.11
C MET A 93 -2.79 -17.63 -9.16
N ASP A 94 -3.21 -18.78 -9.70
CA ASP A 94 -3.51 -19.96 -8.89
C ASP A 94 -2.34 -20.24 -7.92
N PRO A 95 -2.63 -20.50 -6.62
CA PRO A 95 -1.58 -20.69 -5.61
C PRO A 95 -0.56 -21.77 -5.95
N ALA A 96 -0.98 -22.87 -6.57
CA ALA A 96 -0.06 -23.95 -6.95
C ALA A 96 0.86 -23.51 -8.10
N ARG A 97 0.32 -22.76 -9.08
CA ARG A 97 1.09 -22.24 -10.22
C ARG A 97 2.11 -21.18 -9.80
N SER A 98 1.72 -20.19 -9.01
CA SER A 98 2.68 -19.20 -8.48
C SER A 98 3.72 -19.83 -7.56
N THR A 99 3.34 -20.87 -6.81
CA THR A 99 4.28 -21.63 -5.96
C THR A 99 5.28 -22.41 -6.82
N ALA A 100 4.86 -22.97 -7.95
CA ALA A 100 5.75 -23.63 -8.90
C ALA A 100 6.75 -22.63 -9.51
N LEU A 101 6.32 -21.41 -9.84
CA LEU A 101 7.19 -20.35 -10.33
C LEU A 101 8.27 -19.96 -9.30
N ILE A 102 7.89 -19.79 -8.03
CA ILE A 102 8.83 -19.49 -6.94
C ILE A 102 9.90 -20.58 -6.80
N GLY A 103 9.51 -21.85 -6.86
CA GLY A 103 10.44 -22.99 -6.79
C GLY A 103 11.35 -23.08 -8.01
N TRP A 104 10.79 -22.91 -9.21
CA TRP A 104 11.59 -22.88 -10.44
C TRP A 104 12.64 -21.77 -10.40
N ALA A 105 12.31 -20.58 -9.91
CA ALA A 105 13.27 -19.49 -9.81
C ALA A 105 14.43 -19.85 -8.87
N ALA A 106 14.14 -20.48 -7.72
CA ALA A 106 15.16 -20.98 -6.80
C ALA A 106 16.06 -22.05 -7.43
N GLU A 107 15.49 -22.95 -8.24
CA GLU A 107 16.23 -24.02 -8.91
C GLU A 107 17.14 -23.50 -10.03
N ARG A 108 16.68 -22.50 -10.79
CA ARG A 108 17.39 -21.99 -11.96
C ARG A 108 18.44 -20.93 -11.65
N PHE A 109 18.19 -20.04 -10.70
CA PHE A 109 19.09 -18.95 -10.39
C PHE A 109 19.88 -19.19 -9.10
N ARG A 110 21.14 -19.64 -9.27
CA ARG A 110 22.03 -20.00 -8.15
C ARG A 110 22.34 -18.83 -7.22
N ASP A 111 22.65 -17.68 -7.80
CA ASP A 111 22.92 -16.44 -7.08
C ASP A 111 21.81 -15.44 -7.39
N SER A 112 20.79 -15.40 -6.55
CA SER A 112 19.60 -14.59 -6.85
C SER A 112 18.94 -13.95 -5.64
N ARG A 113 18.14 -12.92 -5.96
CA ARG A 113 17.12 -12.39 -5.06
C ARG A 113 15.77 -12.39 -5.76
N PHE A 114 14.73 -12.74 -5.00
CA PHE A 114 13.34 -12.50 -5.40
C PHE A 114 12.78 -11.42 -4.50
N VAL A 115 12.35 -10.31 -5.09
CA VAL A 115 11.63 -9.24 -4.39
C VAL A 115 10.17 -9.31 -4.82
N LEU A 116 9.28 -9.46 -3.83
CA LEU A 116 7.84 -9.58 -4.05
C LEU A 116 7.12 -8.47 -3.28
N TYR A 117 6.27 -7.69 -3.95
CA TYR A 117 5.38 -6.71 -3.34
C TYR A 117 3.92 -7.04 -3.64
N GLU A 118 3.15 -7.44 -2.63
CA GLU A 118 1.77 -7.92 -2.81
C GLU A 118 0.88 -7.65 -1.58
N GLN A 119 -0.41 -7.98 -1.70
CA GLN A 119 -1.40 -7.87 -0.63
C GLN A 119 -1.32 -9.02 0.39
N SER A 120 -1.78 -8.75 1.61
CA SER A 120 -1.97 -9.73 2.68
C SER A 120 -3.22 -9.42 3.52
N CYS A 121 -3.50 -10.27 4.52
CA CYS A 121 -4.50 -10.06 5.57
C CYS A 121 -5.95 -9.91 5.05
N PRO A 122 -6.53 -10.91 4.37
CA PRO A 122 -7.86 -10.80 3.74
C PRO A 122 -9.04 -10.76 4.71
N SER A 123 -8.83 -11.09 5.99
CA SER A 123 -9.91 -11.50 6.90
C SER A 123 -10.49 -10.38 7.76
N ASP A 124 -9.75 -9.28 7.94
CA ASP A 124 -10.21 -8.14 8.74
C ASP A 124 -11.16 -7.23 7.92
N PRO A 125 -11.78 -6.19 8.52
CA PRO A 125 -12.69 -5.31 7.78
C PRO A 125 -12.09 -4.68 6.52
N PHE A 126 -10.83 -4.23 6.56
CA PHE A 126 -10.16 -3.64 5.40
C PHE A 126 -9.86 -4.71 4.36
N GLY A 127 -9.29 -5.85 4.78
CA GLY A 127 -9.00 -6.98 3.91
C GLY A 127 -10.22 -7.51 3.15
N ARG A 128 -11.39 -7.54 3.78
CA ARG A 128 -12.65 -7.92 3.13
C ARG A 128 -13.09 -6.92 2.07
N VAL A 129 -12.95 -5.62 2.33
CA VAL A 129 -13.24 -4.58 1.34
C VAL A 129 -12.25 -4.68 0.18
N MET A 130 -10.96 -4.84 0.46
CA MET A 130 -9.90 -5.00 -0.54
C MET A 130 -10.16 -6.20 -1.45
N THR A 131 -10.39 -7.39 -0.88
CA THR A 131 -10.66 -8.62 -1.66
C THR A 131 -11.93 -8.50 -2.49
N SER A 132 -13.00 -7.91 -1.94
CA SER A 132 -14.25 -7.65 -2.68
C SER A 132 -14.05 -6.67 -3.82
N HIS A 133 -13.24 -5.63 -3.62
CA HIS A 133 -12.90 -4.65 -4.65
C HIS A 133 -12.20 -5.32 -5.84
N PHE A 134 -11.13 -6.09 -5.60
CA PHE A 134 -10.40 -6.81 -6.64
C PHE A 134 -11.27 -7.86 -7.35
N ALA A 135 -12.15 -8.56 -6.62
CA ALA A 135 -13.13 -9.46 -7.23
C ALA A 135 -14.11 -8.73 -8.16
N SER A 136 -14.58 -7.54 -7.76
CA SER A 136 -15.49 -6.73 -8.59
C SER A 136 -14.85 -6.23 -9.90
N LEU A 137 -13.52 -6.13 -9.93
CA LEU A 137 -12.74 -5.79 -11.12
C LEU A 137 -12.39 -7.00 -12.00
N ASN A 138 -12.90 -8.20 -11.68
CA ASN A 138 -12.51 -9.48 -12.30
C ASN A 138 -11.00 -9.78 -12.18
N SER A 139 -10.38 -9.38 -11.07
CA SER A 139 -8.97 -9.65 -10.78
C SER A 139 -8.80 -10.12 -9.34
N PRO A 140 -9.42 -11.26 -8.97
CA PRO A 140 -9.39 -11.74 -7.59
C PRO A 140 -7.96 -12.07 -7.12
N LEU A 141 -7.67 -11.77 -5.85
CA LEU A 141 -6.39 -12.07 -5.20
C LEU A 141 -6.33 -13.56 -4.79
N LEU A 142 -6.12 -14.44 -5.78
CA LEU A 142 -6.19 -15.90 -5.63
C LEU A 142 -5.20 -16.46 -4.60
N SER A 143 -3.99 -15.91 -4.51
CA SER A 143 -2.96 -16.38 -3.57
C SER A 143 -3.38 -16.26 -2.09
N LEU A 144 -4.29 -15.35 -1.76
CA LEU A 144 -4.74 -15.13 -0.38
C LEU A 144 -5.61 -16.27 0.18
N SER A 145 -6.04 -17.20 -0.67
CA SER A 145 -6.79 -18.39 -0.23
C SER A 145 -5.90 -19.41 0.49
N GLU A 146 -4.61 -19.49 0.12
CA GLU A 146 -3.63 -20.40 0.73
C GLU A 146 -2.57 -19.67 1.57
N PHE A 147 -2.22 -18.43 1.22
CA PHE A 147 -1.17 -17.66 1.87
C PHE A 147 -1.71 -16.30 2.36
N PRO A 148 -2.62 -16.29 3.36
CA PRO A 148 -3.31 -15.09 3.82
C PRO A 148 -2.40 -14.10 4.57
N HIS A 149 -1.32 -14.55 5.19
CA HIS A 149 -0.44 -13.72 6.00
C HIS A 149 0.98 -13.64 5.44
N ILE A 150 1.70 -12.60 5.83
CA ILE A 150 3.09 -12.34 5.41
C ILE A 150 4.00 -13.54 5.77
N GLN A 151 3.80 -14.13 6.95
CA GLN A 151 4.55 -15.30 7.41
C GLN A 151 4.31 -16.53 6.52
N ASP A 152 3.09 -16.69 5.98
CA ASP A 152 2.78 -17.79 5.06
C ASP A 152 3.59 -17.66 3.77
N GLN A 153 3.80 -16.42 3.28
CA GLN A 153 4.63 -16.14 2.12
C GLN A 153 6.12 -16.40 2.42
N GLU A 154 6.63 -16.00 3.59
CA GLU A 154 8.00 -16.33 3.98
C GLU A 154 8.24 -17.84 3.97
N GLN A 155 7.33 -18.59 4.61
CA GLN A 155 7.39 -20.05 4.65
C GLN A 155 7.28 -20.64 3.24
N ARG A 156 6.39 -20.12 2.40
CA ARG A 156 6.23 -20.57 1.01
C ARG A 156 7.54 -20.50 0.23
N PHE A 157 8.27 -19.40 0.32
CA PHE A 157 9.58 -19.25 -0.33
C PHE A 157 10.63 -20.21 0.25
N LEU A 158 10.73 -20.30 1.58
CA LEU A 158 11.70 -21.19 2.25
C LEU A 158 11.45 -22.67 1.87
N HIS A 159 10.20 -23.12 1.89
CA HIS A 159 9.83 -24.49 1.49
C HIS A 159 10.11 -24.78 0.01
N LYS A 160 10.16 -23.75 -0.83
CA LYS A 160 10.48 -23.85 -2.27
C LYS A 160 11.97 -23.73 -2.58
N GLY A 161 12.81 -23.82 -1.55
CA GLY A 161 14.25 -23.96 -1.69
C GLY A 161 15.03 -22.66 -1.51
N TRP A 162 14.37 -21.51 -1.28
CA TRP A 162 15.04 -20.25 -0.97
C TRP A 162 15.80 -20.33 0.36
N LYS A 163 17.09 -19.97 0.35
CA LYS A 163 17.98 -20.12 1.53
C LYS A 163 17.61 -19.15 2.66
N THR A 164 17.30 -17.91 2.31
CA THR A 164 16.78 -16.92 3.25
C THR A 164 15.55 -16.25 2.67
N CYS A 165 14.63 -15.85 3.53
CA CYS A 165 13.44 -15.10 3.17
C CYS A 165 13.05 -14.21 4.33
N ARG A 166 12.73 -12.96 4.04
CA ARG A 166 12.20 -12.02 5.02
C ARG A 166 11.14 -11.15 4.36
N ALA A 167 10.11 -10.80 5.10
CA ALA A 167 9.10 -9.86 4.67
C ALA A 167 8.80 -8.83 5.77
N LEU A 168 8.35 -7.66 5.34
CA LEU A 168 7.89 -6.55 6.17
C LEU A 168 6.56 -6.08 5.61
N ASP A 169 5.61 -5.71 6.48
CA ASP A 169 4.49 -4.90 6.00
C ASP A 169 4.98 -3.50 5.59
N MET A 170 4.15 -2.73 4.88
CA MET A 170 4.60 -1.43 4.39
C MET A 170 4.78 -0.38 5.50
N ASN A 171 4.17 -0.55 6.67
CA ASN A 171 4.43 0.33 7.82
C ASN A 171 5.85 0.07 8.36
N GLU A 172 6.20 -1.20 8.56
CA GLU A 172 7.54 -1.62 8.98
C GLU A 172 8.59 -1.21 7.96
N PHE A 173 8.32 -1.38 6.65
CA PHE A 173 9.21 -0.94 5.59
C PHE A 173 9.45 0.57 5.63
N CYS A 174 8.38 1.38 5.70
CA CYS A 174 8.51 2.83 5.82
C CYS A 174 9.29 3.25 7.06
N ALA A 175 9.06 2.60 8.20
CA ALA A 175 9.75 2.92 9.46
C ALA A 175 11.24 2.52 9.48
N SER A 176 11.60 1.41 8.81
CA SER A 176 12.94 0.83 8.91
C SER A 176 13.85 1.09 7.71
N CYS A 177 13.27 1.22 6.51
CA CYS A 177 14.01 1.22 5.25
C CYS A 177 13.99 2.58 4.53
N VAL A 178 13.06 3.48 4.87
CA VAL A 178 12.96 4.80 4.24
C VAL A 178 13.66 5.84 5.13
N PRO A 179 14.70 6.55 4.63
CA PRO A 179 15.38 7.57 5.41
C PRO A 179 14.44 8.73 5.80
N LEU A 180 14.58 9.24 7.03
CA LEU A 180 13.77 10.37 7.53
C LEU A 180 13.74 11.59 6.58
N PRO A 181 14.85 12.02 5.94
CA PRO A 181 14.79 13.11 4.97
C PRO A 181 13.85 12.83 3.80
N GLU A 182 13.71 11.57 3.38
CA GLU A 182 12.83 11.19 2.28
C GLU A 182 11.37 11.16 2.73
N VAL A 183 11.09 10.69 3.94
CA VAL A 183 9.76 10.80 4.57
C VAL A 183 9.33 12.27 4.65
N GLN A 184 10.21 13.15 5.14
CA GLN A 184 9.95 14.59 5.21
C GLN A 184 9.74 15.21 3.83
N ARG A 185 10.54 14.82 2.83
CA ARG A 185 10.37 15.30 1.46
C ARG A 185 9.00 14.94 0.92
N ILE A 186 8.54 13.70 1.12
CA ILE A 186 7.23 13.21 0.67
C ILE A 186 6.09 13.94 1.39
N HIS A 187 6.17 14.08 2.72
CA HIS A 187 5.15 14.80 3.51
C HIS A 187 4.99 16.27 3.12
N ASN A 188 5.99 16.86 2.48
CA ASN A 188 5.97 18.26 2.02
C ASN A 188 5.47 18.42 0.57
N LEU A 189 5.14 17.33 -0.15
CA LEU A 189 4.63 17.42 -1.52
C LEU A 189 3.18 17.93 -1.56
N GLU A 190 2.35 17.45 -0.65
CA GLU A 190 0.94 17.83 -0.54
C GLU A 190 0.44 17.68 0.92
N PRO A 191 -0.56 18.48 1.35
CA PRO A 191 -1.23 18.26 2.61
C PRO A 191 -1.93 16.89 2.63
N PHE A 192 -1.75 16.13 3.71
CA PHE A 192 -2.35 14.82 3.90
C PHE A 192 -2.85 14.67 5.34
N ASP A 193 -4.08 14.21 5.53
CA ASP A 193 -4.72 14.04 6.84
C ASP A 193 -5.34 12.65 7.07
N GLU A 194 -5.32 11.75 6.08
CA GLU A 194 -5.89 10.39 6.14
C GLU A 194 -4.88 9.35 6.64
N PHE A 195 -4.16 9.65 7.72
CA PHE A 195 -3.09 8.78 8.23
C PHE A 195 -3.60 7.41 8.67
N GLU A 196 -4.77 7.33 9.30
CA GLU A 196 -5.35 6.05 9.73
C GLU A 196 -5.63 5.13 8.54
N GLU A 197 -6.12 5.67 7.42
CA GLU A 197 -6.37 4.90 6.20
C GLU A 197 -5.07 4.47 5.51
N LEU A 198 -4.06 5.35 5.50
CA LEU A 198 -2.73 5.02 5.01
C LEU A 198 -2.10 3.87 5.81
N HIS A 199 -2.14 3.94 7.15
CA HIS A 199 -1.59 2.87 8.00
C HIS A 199 -2.34 1.55 7.78
N LEU A 200 -3.68 1.59 7.68
CA LEU A 200 -4.49 0.40 7.36
C LEU A 200 -4.09 -0.18 6.00
N LYS A 201 -3.96 0.65 4.96
CA LYS A 201 -3.50 0.20 3.64
C LYS A 201 -2.10 -0.42 3.73
N CYS A 202 -1.17 0.21 4.44
CA CYS A 202 0.19 -0.29 4.60
C CYS A 202 0.27 -1.62 5.38
N SER A 203 -0.66 -1.89 6.30
CA SER A 203 -0.75 -3.19 7.01
C SER A 203 -1.27 -4.34 6.13
N HIS A 204 -1.78 -4.03 4.94
CA HIS A 204 -2.36 -5.01 4.00
C HIS A 204 -1.52 -5.22 2.74
N TYR A 205 -0.35 -4.59 2.68
CA TYR A 205 0.64 -4.82 1.65
C TYR A 205 1.98 -5.14 2.32
N PHE A 206 2.78 -5.95 1.66
CA PHE A 206 4.09 -6.33 2.16
C PHE A 206 5.12 -6.28 1.07
N ILE A 207 6.38 -6.13 1.48
CA ILE A 207 7.55 -6.38 0.65
C ILE A 207 8.31 -7.57 1.24
N LEU A 208 8.61 -8.55 0.40
CA LEU A 208 9.36 -9.75 0.72
C LEU A 208 10.64 -9.79 -0.10
N VAL A 209 11.74 -10.16 0.54
CA VAL A 209 12.99 -10.49 -0.16
C VAL A 209 13.48 -11.88 0.23
N ALA A 210 13.52 -12.77 -0.76
CA ALA A 210 14.15 -14.08 -0.66
C ALA A 210 15.51 -14.06 -1.37
N SER A 211 16.51 -14.76 -0.84
CA SER A 211 17.87 -14.78 -1.41
C SER A 211 18.46 -16.20 -1.49
N GLN A 212 19.33 -16.40 -2.50
CA GLN A 212 20.09 -17.62 -2.78
C GLN A 212 21.59 -17.33 -2.95
N GLY A 213 22.41 -18.38 -2.88
CA GLY A 213 23.83 -18.30 -3.21
C GLY A 213 24.61 -17.30 -2.35
N PHE A 214 25.53 -16.54 -2.96
CA PHE A 214 26.29 -15.51 -2.23
C PHE A 214 25.40 -14.35 -1.75
N LEU A 215 24.29 -14.07 -2.45
CA LEU A 215 23.37 -13.00 -2.08
C LEU A 215 22.63 -13.28 -0.77
N ALA A 216 22.50 -14.55 -0.39
CA ALA A 216 21.93 -14.96 0.89
C ALA A 216 22.82 -14.61 2.09
N GLU A 217 24.12 -14.38 1.89
CA GLU A 217 25.05 -13.94 2.94
C GLU A 217 24.95 -12.43 3.23
N HIS A 218 24.22 -11.70 2.37
CA HIS A 218 24.02 -10.26 2.45
C HIS A 218 22.52 -9.93 2.58
N PRO A 219 21.94 -9.97 3.79
CA PRO A 219 20.53 -9.64 4.00
C PRO A 219 20.25 -8.17 3.66
N CYS A 220 19.14 -7.91 2.96
CA CYS A 220 18.80 -6.59 2.42
C CYS A 220 17.55 -5.94 3.04
N LEU A 221 16.74 -6.69 3.79
CA LEU A 221 15.73 -6.14 4.68
C LEU A 221 16.31 -6.16 6.10
N CYS A 222 16.95 -5.06 6.49
CA CYS A 222 17.49 -4.92 7.83
C CYS A 222 16.34 -4.82 8.85
N PRO A 223 16.49 -5.38 10.06
CA PRO A 223 15.55 -5.12 11.13
C PRO A 223 15.49 -3.61 11.41
N VAL A 224 14.32 -3.16 11.85
CA VAL A 224 14.15 -1.87 12.53
C VAL A 224 15.30 -1.76 13.56
N PRO A 225 16.21 -0.77 13.45
CA PRO A 225 17.22 -0.58 14.48
C PRO A 225 16.51 -0.46 15.83
N GLU A 226 17.08 -1.02 16.90
CA GLU A 226 16.50 -0.96 18.27
C GLU A 226 16.13 0.47 18.71
N ARG A 227 16.59 1.53 18.02
CA ARG A 227 16.21 2.93 18.27
C ARG A 227 14.84 3.36 17.76
N CYS A 228 14.19 2.60 16.88
CA CYS A 228 12.79 2.84 16.50
C CYS A 228 11.79 2.17 17.47
N THR A 229 12.27 1.70 18.63
CA THR A 229 11.45 1.30 19.78
C THR A 229 10.76 2.48 20.48
N GLU A 230 10.84 3.70 19.97
CA GLU A 230 9.88 4.74 20.35
C GLU A 230 8.44 4.39 19.90
N PHE A 231 8.31 3.48 18.92
CA PHE A 231 7.09 2.69 18.69
C PHE A 231 7.18 1.33 19.38
N GLU A 232 7.58 1.28 20.65
CA GLU A 232 7.17 0.17 21.51
C GLU A 232 5.65 0.16 21.43
N MET A 233 5.10 -0.78 20.64
CA MET A 233 3.72 -1.17 20.80
C MET A 233 3.62 -1.51 22.27
N GLY A 234 3.00 -0.60 23.04
CA GLY A 234 2.79 -0.79 24.46
C GLY A 234 2.24 -2.21 24.67
N PRO A 235 2.50 -2.83 25.83
CA PRO A 235 2.15 -4.23 26.09
C PRO A 235 0.76 -4.52 25.51
N ARG A 236 0.68 -5.53 24.62
CA ARG A 236 -0.54 -5.85 23.85
C ARG A 236 -1.72 -5.67 24.79
N PRO A 237 -2.69 -4.78 24.49
CA PRO A 237 -3.72 -4.41 25.44
C PRO A 237 -4.37 -5.67 26.00
N VAL A 238 -4.19 -5.90 27.30
CA VAL A 238 -4.86 -7.01 27.96
C VAL A 238 -6.32 -6.60 28.08
N PRO A 239 -7.28 -7.37 27.53
CA PRO A 239 -8.68 -7.04 27.70
C PRO A 239 -9.01 -6.93 29.20
N SER A 240 -9.26 -5.72 29.69
CA SER A 240 -9.53 -5.46 31.12
C SER A 240 -10.98 -5.76 31.50
N GLY A 241 -11.81 -6.13 30.53
CA GLY A 241 -13.22 -6.43 30.71
C GLY A 241 -13.96 -6.50 29.39
N SER A 242 -15.25 -6.86 29.46
CA SER A 242 -16.16 -6.86 28.32
C SER A 242 -17.26 -5.86 28.56
N LEU A 243 -17.50 -4.98 27.59
CA LEU A 243 -18.70 -4.14 27.57
C LEU A 243 -19.75 -4.83 26.72
N ALA A 244 -20.94 -5.08 27.27
CA ALA A 244 -22.06 -5.51 26.47
C ALA A 244 -22.58 -4.31 25.67
N ALA A 245 -22.31 -4.29 24.36
CA ALA A 245 -22.96 -3.38 23.44
C ALA A 245 -24.35 -3.93 23.12
N VAL A 246 -25.39 -3.21 23.51
CA VAL A 246 -26.76 -3.51 23.09
C VAL A 246 -27.02 -2.70 21.81
N PRO A 247 -27.30 -3.35 20.67
CA PRO A 247 -27.67 -2.63 19.45
C PRO A 247 -28.84 -1.70 19.74
N PHE A 248 -28.78 -0.50 19.19
CA PHE A 248 -29.87 0.43 19.32
C PHE A 248 -31.13 -0.15 18.64
N PRO A 249 -32.31 -0.14 19.29
CA PRO A 249 -33.50 -0.82 18.77
C PRO A 249 -34.06 -0.15 17.50
N VAL A 250 -33.67 1.09 17.23
CA VAL A 250 -34.07 1.87 16.04
C VAL A 250 -32.79 2.28 15.29
N PRO A 251 -32.78 2.45 13.96
CA PRO A 251 -31.63 3.04 13.28
C PRO A 251 -31.42 4.51 13.73
N VAL A 252 -30.26 4.85 14.29
CA VAL A 252 -29.86 6.25 14.56
C VAL A 252 -29.24 6.82 13.29
N THR A 253 -30.02 7.60 12.54
CA THR A 253 -29.60 8.06 11.21
C THR A 253 -28.48 9.11 11.30
N GLY A 254 -28.54 9.98 12.30
CA GLY A 254 -27.56 11.06 12.45
C GLY A 254 -26.18 10.61 12.90
N LEU A 255 -25.98 9.37 13.33
CA LEU A 255 -24.67 8.83 13.71
C LEU A 255 -23.94 8.09 12.58
N ARG A 256 -24.47 8.09 11.36
CA ARG A 256 -23.78 7.55 10.16
C ARG A 256 -22.69 8.50 9.67
N ARG A 257 -21.67 8.73 10.51
CA ARG A 257 -20.58 9.67 10.26
C ARG A 257 -19.29 9.28 10.99
N PHE A 258 -18.15 9.72 10.46
CA PHE A 258 -16.80 9.48 10.99
C PHE A 258 -16.12 10.80 11.37
N GLY A 259 -15.13 10.75 12.26
CA GLY A 259 -14.40 11.95 12.70
C GLY A 259 -15.27 13.00 13.41
N HIS A 260 -16.45 12.61 13.91
CA HIS A 260 -17.35 13.49 14.64
C HIS A 260 -16.92 13.67 16.09
N ARG A 261 -17.46 14.69 16.75
CA ARG A 261 -17.31 14.88 18.19
C ARG A 261 -18.66 14.79 18.88
N SER A 262 -18.72 13.97 19.95
CA SER A 262 -19.90 13.87 20.80
C SER A 262 -19.60 14.43 22.19
N CYS A 263 -20.55 15.18 22.76
CA CYS A 263 -20.51 15.64 24.13
C CYS A 263 -21.82 15.30 24.83
N HIS A 264 -21.71 15.00 26.13
CA HIS A 264 -22.88 14.75 26.96
C HIS A 264 -23.54 16.08 27.34
N MET A 265 -24.84 16.18 27.17
CA MET A 265 -25.66 17.33 27.53
C MET A 265 -26.61 16.93 28.67
N ALA A 266 -26.16 17.15 29.91
CA ALA A 266 -26.86 16.70 31.13
C ALA A 266 -27.18 15.19 31.12
N SER A 267 -27.84 14.65 32.15
CA SER A 267 -28.07 13.19 32.33
C SER A 267 -28.90 12.49 31.25
N HIS A 268 -29.41 13.22 30.26
CA HIS A 268 -30.41 12.73 29.31
C HIS A 268 -30.13 13.09 27.85
N GLY A 269 -28.94 13.59 27.52
CA GLY A 269 -28.64 14.05 26.17
C GLY A 269 -27.21 13.74 25.73
N VAL A 270 -27.04 13.35 24.47
CA VAL A 270 -25.76 13.35 23.77
C VAL A 270 -25.91 14.23 22.54
N VAL A 271 -25.01 15.18 22.38
CA VAL A 271 -24.94 16.04 21.22
C VAL A 271 -23.72 15.64 20.40
N THR A 272 -23.91 15.42 19.10
CA THR A 272 -22.89 15.03 18.13
C THR A 272 -22.81 16.09 17.04
N THR A 273 -21.61 16.56 16.72
CA THR A 273 -21.37 17.59 15.70
C THR A 273 -20.15 17.28 14.85
N GLY A 274 -20.14 17.81 13.63
CA GLY A 274 -19.05 17.65 12.67
C GLY A 274 -18.98 16.24 12.08
N GLY A 275 -17.80 15.90 11.58
CA GLY A 275 -17.51 14.63 10.91
C GLY A 275 -17.84 14.61 9.42
N PHE A 276 -17.53 13.48 8.79
CA PHE A 276 -17.85 13.15 7.41
C PHE A 276 -18.85 12.02 7.37
N GLY A 277 -19.85 12.11 6.51
CA GLY A 277 -20.87 11.08 6.37
C GLY A 277 -21.63 11.22 5.07
N GLU A 278 -22.67 10.41 4.92
CA GLU A 278 -23.49 10.42 3.71
C GLU A 278 -24.67 11.39 3.87
N LYS A 279 -24.80 12.33 2.94
CA LYS A 279 -25.99 13.17 2.78
C LYS A 279 -26.35 13.25 1.30
N ASP A 280 -27.59 12.90 0.96
CA ASP A 280 -28.11 12.83 -0.41
C ASP A 280 -27.28 11.93 -1.35
N GLY A 281 -26.83 10.78 -0.85
CA GLY A 281 -26.01 9.83 -1.61
C GLY A 281 -24.57 10.27 -1.86
N ARG A 282 -24.13 11.38 -1.25
CA ARG A 282 -22.77 11.89 -1.36
C ARG A 282 -22.07 11.87 -0.01
N HIS A 283 -20.84 11.37 0.00
CA HIS A 283 -19.96 11.49 1.16
C HIS A 283 -19.46 12.94 1.24
N GLN A 284 -19.75 13.63 2.33
CA GLN A 284 -19.39 15.03 2.52
C GLN A 284 -19.26 15.38 4.00
N ARG A 285 -18.69 16.57 4.27
CA ARG A 285 -18.64 17.11 5.61
C ARG A 285 -20.05 17.42 6.10
N LEU A 286 -20.38 16.94 7.30
CA LEU A 286 -21.66 17.18 7.94
C LEU A 286 -21.57 18.39 8.86
N MET A 287 -22.49 19.34 8.67
CA MET A 287 -22.57 20.61 9.40
C MET A 287 -23.80 20.69 10.31
N ASP A 288 -24.57 19.62 10.39
CA ASP A 288 -25.71 19.50 11.29
C ASP A 288 -25.27 19.13 12.71
N LEU A 289 -26.13 19.48 13.67
CA LEU A 289 -26.03 19.05 15.04
C LEU A 289 -27.04 17.92 15.27
N HIS A 290 -26.53 16.74 15.63
CA HIS A 290 -27.36 15.59 15.97
C HIS A 290 -27.48 15.48 17.50
N VAL A 291 -28.71 15.33 18.00
CA VAL A 291 -29.00 15.17 19.42
C VAL A 291 -29.68 13.83 19.62
N LEU A 292 -29.10 13.01 20.48
CA LEU A 292 -29.71 11.80 21.00
C LEU A 292 -30.19 12.08 22.42
N LEU A 293 -31.47 11.86 22.69
CA LEU A 293 -32.10 12.10 23.99
C LEU A 293 -32.52 10.77 24.64
N ARG A 294 -32.41 10.75 25.96
CA ARG A 294 -32.81 9.62 26.79
C ARG A 294 -34.24 9.85 27.29
N GLY A 295 -35.17 9.04 26.79
CA GLY A 295 -36.51 8.86 27.34
C GLY A 295 -36.53 7.98 28.59
N GLY A 296 -37.70 7.44 28.93
CA GLY A 296 -37.94 6.71 30.18
C GLY A 296 -36.94 5.57 30.44
N ASP A 297 -37.02 4.50 29.65
CA ASP A 297 -36.23 3.27 29.88
C ASP A 297 -34.97 3.17 28.99
N GLY A 298 -34.70 4.15 28.13
CA GLY A 298 -33.59 4.08 27.20
C GLY A 298 -33.37 5.36 26.39
N TRP A 299 -32.38 5.32 25.50
CA TRP A 299 -32.28 6.30 24.43
C TRP A 299 -33.33 5.91 23.38
N ASP A 300 -34.16 6.84 22.93
CA ASP A 300 -35.27 6.54 22.01
C ASP A 300 -35.67 7.72 21.12
N GLN A 301 -35.07 8.90 21.34
CA GLN A 301 -35.35 10.11 20.57
C GLN A 301 -34.08 10.64 19.92
N GLU A 302 -34.13 10.84 18.60
CA GLU A 302 -33.09 11.56 17.88
C GLU A 302 -33.65 12.80 17.19
N GLN A 303 -32.85 13.86 17.14
CA GLN A 303 -33.17 15.09 16.44
C GLN A 303 -31.93 15.57 15.67
N THR A 304 -32.10 15.89 14.39
CA THR A 304 -31.05 16.50 13.57
C THR A 304 -31.42 17.96 13.32
N MET A 305 -30.51 18.86 13.64
CA MET A 305 -30.69 20.30 13.50
C MET A 305 -29.72 20.84 12.45
N GLU A 306 -30.27 21.17 11.29
CA GLU A 306 -29.51 21.74 10.17
C GLU A 306 -29.38 23.26 10.27
N GLY A 307 -28.33 23.82 9.63
CA GLY A 307 -28.15 25.26 9.54
C GLY A 307 -27.63 25.92 10.83
N TRP A 308 -27.26 25.13 11.83
CA TRP A 308 -26.59 25.63 13.03
C TRP A 308 -25.21 26.19 12.65
N GLY A 309 -25.01 27.49 12.83
CA GLY A 309 -23.77 28.18 12.44
C GLY A 309 -23.86 29.04 11.17
N LYS A 310 -24.95 28.98 10.40
CA LYS A 310 -25.16 29.88 9.24
C LYS A 310 -25.34 31.37 9.61
N THR A 311 -25.50 31.67 10.90
CA THR A 311 -25.58 33.04 11.43
C THR A 311 -24.24 33.62 11.90
N ALA A 312 -23.11 32.91 11.77
CA ALA A 312 -21.81 33.40 12.24
C ALA A 312 -20.79 33.70 11.12
N GLU A 313 -21.01 33.23 9.88
CA GLU A 313 -20.08 33.48 8.76
C GLU A 313 -20.33 34.79 8.01
N THR A 314 -21.35 35.58 8.36
CA THR A 314 -21.65 36.85 7.68
C THR A 314 -21.00 38.09 8.30
N ASP A 315 -20.31 37.98 9.45
CA ASP A 315 -19.75 39.15 10.15
C ASP A 315 -18.23 39.18 10.31
N PHE A 316 -17.48 38.18 9.81
CA PHE A 316 -16.00 38.19 9.90
C PHE A 316 -15.28 38.78 8.66
N GLU A 317 -15.96 38.99 7.53
CA GLU A 317 -15.37 39.63 6.34
C GLU A 317 -15.68 41.14 6.22
N ALA A 318 -16.55 41.70 7.07
CA ALA A 318 -17.03 43.07 6.89
C ALA A 318 -16.35 44.15 7.77
N ASN A 319 -15.50 43.81 8.73
CA ASN A 319 -14.81 44.79 9.57
C ASN A 319 -13.41 44.33 10.00
N ALA A 320 -12.47 44.29 9.06
CA ALA A 320 -11.06 44.37 9.40
C ALA A 320 -10.69 45.86 9.60
N PRO A 321 -10.40 46.34 10.82
CA PRO A 321 -9.83 47.67 10.98
C PRO A 321 -8.40 47.65 10.42
N ASN A 322 -8.12 48.58 9.52
CA ASN A 322 -6.79 48.83 8.96
C ASN A 322 -5.73 48.78 10.06
N ALA A 323 -4.79 47.84 9.94
CA ALA A 323 -3.62 47.77 10.80
C ALA A 323 -2.79 49.06 10.63
N PRO A 324 -2.50 49.81 11.72
CA PRO A 324 -1.57 50.92 11.62
C PRO A 324 -0.15 50.35 11.52
N THR A 325 0.47 50.60 10.37
CA THR A 325 1.91 50.57 10.16
C THR A 325 2.58 51.54 11.13
N ASN A 326 3.24 51.03 12.18
CA ASN A 326 4.38 51.65 12.86
C ASN A 326 4.95 50.70 13.92
N LEU A 327 6.06 50.05 13.60
CA LEU A 327 6.95 49.39 14.57
C LEU A 327 8.07 50.37 14.95
N PRO A 328 8.36 50.58 16.25
CA PRO A 328 9.69 50.95 16.72
C PRO A 328 10.36 49.79 17.49
N PRO A 329 11.69 49.81 17.62
CA PRO A 329 12.50 48.61 17.77
C PRO A 329 12.85 48.26 19.23
N THR A 330 13.13 46.96 19.44
CA THR A 330 14.03 46.35 20.45
C THR A 330 13.91 46.75 21.92
N LEU A 331 13.79 45.74 22.79
CA LEU A 331 14.58 45.67 24.02
C LEU A 331 14.77 44.22 24.49
N MET A 332 16.05 43.86 24.68
CA MET A 332 16.53 42.64 25.32
C MET A 332 16.18 42.60 26.81
N GLY A 333 16.21 41.39 27.37
CA GLY A 333 16.45 41.10 28.80
C GLY A 333 15.18 40.66 29.54
N THR A 334 15.19 39.69 30.45
CA THR A 334 16.25 38.91 31.09
C THR A 334 15.61 37.67 31.76
N SER A 335 16.46 36.69 32.00
CA SER A 335 16.30 35.50 32.85
C SER A 335 15.76 35.71 34.27
N SER A 336 15.44 34.56 34.90
CA SER A 336 15.16 34.24 36.32
C SER A 336 13.76 34.58 36.82
N THR A 337 13.03 33.69 37.49
CA THR A 337 13.41 32.56 38.37
C THR A 337 12.71 31.25 38.04
#